data_AF-A0A2U3L1D6-F1
#
_entry.id   AF-A0A2U3L1D6-F1
#
_cell.length_a   1.000
_cell.length_b   1.000
_cell.length_c   1.000
_cell.angle_alpha   90.00
_cell.angle_beta   90.00
_cell.angle_gamma   90.00
#
_symmetry.space_group_name_H-M   'P 1'
#
loop_
_entity.id
_entity.type
_entity.pdbx_description
1 polymer ?
#
loop_
_entity_poly.entity_id
_entity_poly.type
_entity_poly.pdbx_seq_one_letter_code
_entity_poly.pdbx_strand_id
1 'polypeptide(L)'
;MNAVKAVLQRIWDFLAANDFDSLLEASRKLDWSHVAKSPYTWLIIVPFLIFLLWTKKYKIIIVIASFCLFMLLIQKTLSHPGPTLALDDLLIFLAGAIALIGLNIYMFFVRE
;
A
#
# COMPACT_ATOMS: atom_id res chain seq x y z
N MET A 1 12.19 -15.08 13.07
CA MET A 1 11.78 -14.00 14.00
C MET A 1 12.65 -12.73 13.90
N ASN A 2 13.98 -12.84 13.76
CA ASN A 2 14.88 -11.66 13.72
C ASN A 2 14.82 -10.81 12.43
N ALA A 3 14.60 -11.43 11.27
CA ALA A 3 14.48 -10.70 10.00
C ALA A 3 13.26 -9.78 9.93
N VAL A 4 12.13 -10.23 10.50
CA VAL A 4 10.88 -9.44 10.56
C VAL A 4 11.06 -8.20 11.43
N LYS A 5 11.74 -8.33 12.59
CA LYS A 5 12.08 -7.18 13.43
C LYS A 5 13.00 -6.19 12.72
N ALA A 6 14.02 -6.66 12.01
CA ALA A 6 14.94 -5.79 11.28
C ALA A 6 14.24 -5.02 10.14
N VAL A 7 13.30 -5.67 9.44
CA VAL A 7 12.48 -5.02 8.40
C VAL A 7 11.52 -4.02 9.03
N LEU A 8 10.85 -4.38 10.13
CA LEU A 8 9.98 -3.44 10.86
C LEU A 8 10.75 -2.22 11.37
N GLN A 9 11.97 -2.42 11.88
CA GLN A 9 12.80 -1.32 12.38
C GLN A 9 13.16 -0.37 11.24
N ARG A 10 13.56 -0.88 10.06
CA ARG A 10 13.84 -0.04 8.90
C ARG A 10 12.60 0.68 8.37
N ILE A 11 11.45 0.03 8.38
CA ILE A 11 10.18 0.66 8.02
C ILE A 11 9.84 1.76 9.03
N TRP A 12 10.02 1.50 10.33
CA TRP A 12 9.82 2.47 11.40
C TRP A 12 10.77 3.65 11.28
N ASP A 13 12.05 3.41 11.05
CA ASP A 13 13.05 4.46 10.85
C ASP A 13 12.76 5.27 9.58
N PHE A 14 12.26 4.63 8.52
CA PHE A 14 11.81 5.33 7.31
C PHE A 14 10.56 6.17 7.54
N LEU A 15 9.58 5.67 8.30
CA LEU A 15 8.37 6.40 8.70
C LEU A 15 8.66 7.51 9.72
N ALA A 16 9.67 7.33 10.57
CA ALA A 16 10.08 8.33 11.56
C ALA A 16 10.95 9.42 10.93
N ALA A 17 11.72 9.09 9.88
CA ALA A 17 12.54 10.04 9.13
C ALA A 17 11.75 10.84 8.08
N ASN A 18 10.61 10.33 7.62
CA ASN A 18 9.73 11.03 6.68
C ASN A 18 8.39 11.28 7.36
N ASP A 19 8.06 12.55 7.62
CA ASP A 19 6.72 12.91 8.11
C ASP A 19 5.66 12.28 7.20
N PHE A 20 4.71 11.60 7.81
CA PHE A 20 3.64 10.89 7.10
C PHE A 20 2.92 11.84 6.13
N ASP A 21 2.83 13.12 6.49
CA ASP A 21 2.34 14.21 5.65
C ASP A 21 3.17 14.45 4.37
N SER A 22 4.49 14.36 4.44
CA SER A 22 5.36 14.49 3.26
C SER A 22 5.18 13.34 2.27
N LEU A 23 5.02 12.12 2.77
CA LEU A 23 4.72 10.95 1.94
C LEU A 23 3.30 11.04 1.34
N LEU A 24 2.34 11.52 2.12
CA LEU A 24 0.97 11.76 1.65
C LEU A 24 0.95 12.84 0.57
N GLU A 25 1.64 13.96 0.77
CA GLU A 25 1.79 15.00 -0.23
C GLU A 25 2.46 14.49 -1.49
N ALA A 26 3.53 13.69 -1.38
CA ALA A 26 4.19 13.09 -2.54
C ALA A 26 3.23 12.16 -3.30
N SER A 27 2.45 11.34 -2.59
CA SER A 27 1.44 10.49 -3.19
C SER A 27 0.30 11.28 -3.84
N ARG A 28 -0.09 12.41 -3.26
CA ARG A 28 -1.18 13.27 -3.75
C ARG A 28 -0.74 14.13 -4.94
N LYS A 29 0.53 14.54 -4.98
CA LYS A 29 1.17 15.22 -6.12
C LYS A 29 1.35 14.28 -7.31
N LEU A 30 1.36 12.97 -7.09
CA LEU A 30 1.37 11.98 -8.16
C LEU A 30 -0.01 11.92 -8.83
N ASP A 31 -0.10 12.32 -10.10
CA ASP A 31 -1.32 12.16 -10.88
C ASP A 31 -1.48 10.67 -11.29
N TRP A 32 -2.10 9.90 -10.39
CA TRP A 32 -2.37 8.47 -10.61
C TRP A 32 -3.21 8.21 -11.86
N SER A 33 -4.06 9.16 -12.27
CA SER A 33 -4.85 9.06 -13.50
C SER A 33 -3.94 9.13 -14.72
N HIS A 34 -2.96 10.04 -14.71
CA HIS A 34 -1.96 10.12 -15.76
C HIS A 34 -1.06 8.88 -15.82
N VAL A 35 -0.61 8.38 -14.66
CA VAL A 35 0.20 7.16 -14.57
C VAL A 35 -0.55 5.95 -15.10
N ALA A 36 -1.84 5.80 -14.76
CA ALA A 36 -2.68 4.68 -15.21
C ALA A 36 -3.06 4.77 -16.70
N LYS A 37 -3.10 5.96 -17.29
CA LYS A 37 -3.38 6.15 -18.73
C LYS A 37 -2.13 6.03 -19.60
N SER A 38 -0.94 6.12 -19.01
CA SER A 38 0.31 6.03 -19.78
C SER A 38 0.54 4.61 -20.31
N PRO A 39 0.67 4.43 -21.63
CA PRO A 39 0.90 3.11 -22.23
C PRO A 39 2.23 2.49 -21.81
N TYR A 40 3.24 3.31 -21.50
CA TYR A 40 4.54 2.85 -21.00
C TYR A 40 4.44 2.20 -19.62
N THR A 41 3.53 2.69 -18.77
CA THR A 41 3.25 2.09 -17.46
C THR A 41 2.76 0.65 -17.61
N TRP A 42 1.82 0.41 -18.53
CA TRP A 42 1.31 -0.94 -18.81
C TRP A 42 2.37 -1.85 -19.43
N LEU A 43 3.23 -1.29 -20.29
CA LEU A 43 4.31 -2.02 -20.92
C LEU A 43 5.32 -2.57 -19.89
N ILE A 44 5.43 -1.96 -18.71
CA ILE A 44 6.27 -2.44 -17.61
C ILE A 44 5.48 -3.32 -16.63
N ILE A 45 4.30 -2.86 -16.22
CA ILE A 45 3.48 -3.52 -15.18
C ILE A 45 2.96 -4.88 -15.66
N VAL A 46 2.48 -4.98 -16.90
CA VAL A 46 1.88 -6.23 -17.44
C VAL A 46 2.90 -7.37 -17.52
N PRO A 47 4.07 -7.22 -18.17
CA PRO A 47 5.04 -8.30 -18.21
C PRO A 47 5.62 -8.63 -16.82
N PHE A 48 5.74 -7.65 -15.93
CA PHE A 48 6.13 -7.91 -14.54
C PHE A 48 5.09 -8.76 -13.79
N LEU A 49 3.80 -8.46 -13.93
CA LEU A 49 2.71 -9.28 -13.39
C LEU A 49 2.68 -10.69 -14.00
N ILE A 50 2.85 -10.80 -15.32
CA ILE A 50 2.92 -12.10 -16.02
C ILE A 50 4.10 -12.92 -15.50
N PHE A 51 5.27 -12.30 -15.32
CA PHE A 51 6.45 -12.96 -14.77
C PHE A 51 6.21 -13.45 -13.32
N LEU A 52 5.57 -12.63 -12.48
CA LEU A 52 5.21 -13.02 -11.11
C LEU A 52 4.22 -14.19 -11.06
N LEU A 53 3.23 -14.20 -11.97
CA LEU A 53 2.29 -15.31 -12.11
C LEU A 53 2.99 -16.58 -12.59
N TRP A 54 3.88 -16.47 -13.57
CA TRP A 54 4.66 -17.59 -14.10
C TRP A 54 5.56 -18.21 -13.03
N THR A 55 6.22 -17.37 -12.23
CA THR A 55 7.08 -17.80 -11.13
C THR A 55 6.32 -18.22 -9.88
N LYS A 56 4.97 -18.24 -9.94
CA LYS A 56 4.04 -18.61 -8.86
C LYS A 56 4.31 -17.84 -7.56
N LYS A 57 4.80 -16.60 -7.67
CA LYS A 57 5.12 -15.73 -6.53
C LYS A 57 3.86 -15.03 -6.00
N TYR A 58 2.81 -15.81 -5.69
CA TYR A 58 1.51 -15.29 -5.25
C TYR A 58 1.60 -14.40 -4.00
N LYS A 59 2.56 -14.68 -3.10
CA LYS A 59 2.85 -13.81 -1.94
C LYS A 59 3.19 -12.39 -2.37
N ILE A 60 4.04 -12.22 -3.39
CA ILE A 60 4.45 -10.89 -3.89
C ILE A 60 3.26 -10.19 -4.56
N ILE A 61 2.47 -10.92 -5.35
CA ILE A 61 1.29 -10.38 -6.01
C ILE A 61 0.29 -9.83 -4.99
N ILE A 62 0.07 -10.56 -3.89
CA ILE A 62 -0.86 -10.15 -2.82
C ILE A 62 -0.34 -8.94 -2.07
N VAL A 63 0.96 -8.85 -1.80
CA VAL A 63 1.57 -7.67 -1.17
C VAL A 63 1.39 -6.44 -2.06
N ILE A 64 1.65 -6.56 -3.37
CA ILE A 64 1.45 -5.47 -4.33
C ILE A 64 -0.04 -5.07 -4.40
N ALA A 65 -0.95 -6.04 -4.50
CA ALA A 65 -2.38 -5.76 -4.53
C ALA A 65 -2.87 -5.10 -3.23
N SER A 66 -2.35 -5.53 -2.09
CA SER A 66 -2.68 -4.95 -0.78
C SER A 66 -2.15 -3.53 -0.64
N PHE A 67 -0.95 -3.27 -1.17
CA PHE A 67 -0.38 -1.93 -1.22
C PHE A 67 -1.23 -0.99 -2.10
N CYS A 68 -1.67 -1.44 -3.27
CA CYS A 68 -2.58 -0.67 -4.11
C CYS A 68 -3.93 -0.39 -3.41
N LEU A 69 -4.50 -1.39 -2.74
CA LEU A 69 -5.72 -1.24 -1.94
C LEU A 69 -5.53 -0.25 -0.78
N PHE A 70 -4.39 -0.30 -0.11
CA PHE A 70 -4.05 0.64 0.96
C PHE A 70 -3.90 2.07 0.44
N MET A 71 -3.26 2.27 -0.72
CA MET A 71 -3.16 3.58 -1.37
C MET A 71 -4.54 4.13 -1.75
N LEU A 72 -5.43 3.29 -2.28
CA LEU A 72 -6.82 3.68 -2.56
C LEU A 72 -7.58 4.05 -1.28
N LEU A 73 -7.35 3.30 -0.20
CA LEU A 73 -7.95 3.57 1.11
C LEU A 73 -7.51 4.96 1.62
N ILE A 74 -6.21 5.24 1.61
CA ILE A 74 -5.62 6.54 1.98
C ILE A 74 -6.24 7.65 1.13
N GLN A 75 -6.25 7.50 -0.20
CA GLN A 75 -6.80 8.54 -1.08
C GLN A 75 -8.28 8.79 -0.81
N LYS A 76 -9.06 7.75 -0.51
CA LYS A 76 -10.49 7.89 -0.24
C LYS A 76 -10.78 8.56 1.10
N THR A 77 -10.04 8.23 2.15
CA THR A 77 -10.34 8.66 3.53
C THR A 77 -9.65 9.97 3.92
N LEU A 78 -8.51 10.29 3.33
CA LEU A 78 -7.71 11.48 3.68
C LEU A 78 -7.90 12.64 2.70
N SER A 79 -8.83 12.54 1.75
CA SER A 79 -8.93 13.44 0.58
C SER A 79 -9.21 14.91 0.86
N HIS A 80 -9.54 15.34 2.08
CA HIS A 80 -9.77 16.76 2.37
C HIS A 80 -8.84 17.29 3.47
N PRO A 81 -7.91 18.22 3.16
CA PRO A 81 -7.33 19.11 4.16
C PRO A 81 -8.43 20.10 4.60
N GLY A 82 -9.27 19.65 5.53
CA GLY A 82 -10.29 20.45 6.20
C GLY A 82 -10.29 20.10 7.70
N PRO A 83 -10.76 20.99 8.59
CA PRO A 83 -10.46 20.95 10.02
C PRO A 83 -11.07 19.77 10.79
N THR A 84 -11.78 18.85 10.14
CA THR A 84 -12.43 17.73 10.80
C THR A 84 -12.47 16.52 9.87
N LEU A 85 -11.54 15.59 10.06
CA LEU A 85 -11.70 14.22 9.59
C LEU A 85 -12.96 13.65 10.24
N ALA A 86 -13.94 13.23 9.45
CA ALA A 86 -15.12 12.57 9.97
C ALA A 86 -14.71 11.27 10.65
N LEU A 87 -15.23 11.01 11.85
CA LEU A 87 -14.93 9.81 12.62
C LEU A 87 -15.23 8.53 11.82
N ASP A 88 -16.27 8.56 10.98
CA ASP A 88 -16.65 7.47 10.09
C ASP A 88 -15.57 7.15 9.03
N ASP A 89 -14.93 8.17 8.45
CA ASP A 89 -13.84 7.98 7.48
C ASP A 89 -12.59 7.42 8.16
N LEU A 90 -12.32 7.85 9.39
CA LEU A 90 -11.23 7.31 10.21
C LEU A 90 -11.48 5.84 10.58
N LEU A 91 -12.73 5.48 10.92
CA LEU A 91 -13.14 4.11 11.21
C LEU A 91 -13.02 3.22 9.98
N ILE A 92 -13.45 3.69 8.80
CA ILE A 92 -13.30 2.96 7.53
C ILE A 92 -11.82 2.78 7.19
N PHE A 93 -11.00 3.81 7.39
CA PHE A 93 -9.55 3.73 7.20
C PHE A 93 -8.92 2.68 8.14
N LEU A 94 -9.23 2.76 9.43
CA LEU A 94 -8.67 1.87 10.44
C LEU A 94 -9.11 0.41 10.21
N ALA A 95 -10.40 0.18 9.95
CA ALA A 95 -10.93 -1.14 9.67
C ALA A 95 -10.33 -1.74 8.38
N GLY A 96 -10.22 -0.93 7.31
CA GLY A 96 -9.60 -1.35 6.06
C GLY A 96 -8.11 -1.66 6.21
N ALA A 97 -7.37 -0.83 6.95
CA ALA A 97 -5.96 -1.05 7.24
C ALA A 97 -5.73 -2.32 8.07
N ILE A 98 -6.52 -2.54 9.13
CA ILE A 98 -6.46 -3.76 9.96
C ILE A 98 -6.79 -4.99 9.11
N ALA A 99 -7.81 -4.94 8.26
CA ALA A 99 -8.16 -6.05 7.37
C ALA A 99 -7.04 -6.37 6.37
N LEU A 100 -6.40 -5.35 5.77
CA LEU A 100 -5.28 -5.53 4.85
C LEU A 100 -4.04 -6.09 5.55
N ILE A 101 -3.70 -5.58 6.75
CA ILE A 101 -2.60 -6.10 7.56
C ILE A 101 -2.89 -7.56 7.96
N GLY A 102 -4.10 -7.85 8.42
CA GLY A 102 -4.53 -9.20 8.78
C GLY A 102 -4.45 -10.18 7.61
N LEU A 103 -4.92 -9.76 6.42
CA LEU A 103 -4.83 -10.56 5.20
C LEU A 103 -3.37 -10.86 4.81
N ASN A 104 -2.49 -9.86 4.91
CA ASN A 104 -1.06 -10.05 4.62
C ASN A 104 -0.39 -10.97 5.64
N ILE A 105 -0.66 -10.78 6.94
CA ILE A 105 -0.12 -11.65 8.00
C ILE A 105 -0.62 -13.09 7.80
N TYR A 106 -1.91 -13.29 7.54
CA TYR A 106 -2.49 -14.61 7.30
C TYR A 106 -1.82 -15.30 6.10
N MET A 107 -1.70 -14.61 4.97
CA MET A 107 -1.06 -15.16 3.78
C MET A 107 0.44 -15.41 3.96
N PHE A 108 1.12 -14.65 4.81
CA PHE A 108 2.55 -14.78 5.04
C PHE A 108 2.89 -15.89 6.05
N PHE A 109 2.14 -16.00 7.15
CA PHE A 109 2.42 -16.90 8.28
C PHE A 109 1.55 -18.15 8.35
N VAL A 110 0.28 -18.10 7.93
CA VAL A 110 -0.66 -19.23 8.10
C VAL A 110 -0.69 -20.12 6.88
N ARG A 111 -0.39 -19.58 5.69
CA ARG A 111 -0.36 -20.33 4.43
C ARG A 111 1.05 -20.79 4.03
N GLU A 112 1.94 -20.97 4.99
CA GLU A 112 3.13 -21.86 4.85
C GLU A 112 2.70 -23.32 4.92
#